data_AF-A0A7K0J0A4-F1
#
_entry.id   AF-A0A7K0J0A4-F1
#
_cell.length_a   1.000
_cell.length_b   1.000
_cell.length_c   1.000
_cell.angle_alpha   90.00
_cell.angle_beta   90.00
_cell.angle_gamma   90.00
#
_symmetry.space_group_name_H-M   'P 1'
#
loop_
_entity.id
_entity.type
_entity.pdbx_description
1 polymer ?
#
loop_
_entity_poly.entity_id
_entity_poly.type
_entity_poly.pdbx_seq_one_letter_code
_entity_poly.pdbx_strand_id
1 'polypeptide(L)'
;MADTTGQPDSPLINDLLSHGQQFSFDQVMRIARLHLGAGGAGELPEIPWQERLRVRPELSLAFPAADVARVERTGQNGADLLVTTTFLGLYGSSSPLPTHYTEDLLDEAAADSSVSRDFLDILHQRLYQLYFQCWSKYRLFVRVAEEQNPQDRERLFCLIGLGERELRDTLPDPWQLVRYAGLLTQFPRSATGLQTLLRDALGIRQLEVEQCLLRHVPIPAGQQMSLGLSGMSLGTSTVLGSQIPDRMGKFRIHIGPLKKPAFDTFLPGTPQHDKLAGLIRLYILDPFDFDLKITLAAKQANPISLGDRDGARLGWNSWCFSGATLGEVNATYPIAATAPQAPSPAPDQYGSISSRTEPSALIDYYQQELAKLRDLAVTYAASHPELTAMISGQLADPGVERLFEGVAFLNANLRQKLDDDFPEIIHDVIDAIQPNYLRPIPATTIVAFTPKQNCTSTQLIPVGTELKSVPVDGTACTFTTRYPVELHPLAITDVVFAQPSGKPAAITLRLKLTGMALSN
;
A
#
# COMPACT_ATOMS: atom_id res chain seq x y z
N MET A 1 -13.32 -38.98 -11.87
CA MET A 1 -13.92 -39.46 -10.61
C MET A 1 -14.41 -38.22 -9.87
N ALA A 2 -15.53 -38.30 -9.16
CA ALA A 2 -16.10 -37.13 -8.48
C ALA A 2 -15.46 -36.95 -7.10
N ASP A 3 -15.26 -35.70 -6.68
CA ASP A 3 -15.04 -35.39 -5.27
C ASP A 3 -16.30 -35.75 -4.47
N THR A 4 -16.09 -36.15 -3.22
CA THR A 4 -17.09 -36.43 -2.19
C THR A 4 -18.11 -35.29 -1.95
N THR A 5 -17.85 -34.09 -2.48
CA THR A 5 -18.75 -32.92 -2.46
C THR A 5 -19.73 -32.86 -3.63
N GLY A 6 -19.69 -33.81 -4.59
CA GLY A 6 -20.57 -33.80 -5.76
C GLY A 6 -20.24 -32.71 -6.80
N GLN A 7 -19.17 -31.94 -6.59
CA GLN A 7 -18.62 -31.08 -7.63
C GLN A 7 -17.70 -31.88 -8.56
N PRO A 8 -17.77 -31.66 -9.89
CA PRO A 8 -16.83 -32.26 -10.80
C PRO A 8 -15.41 -31.79 -10.45
N ASP A 9 -14.52 -32.74 -10.17
CA ASP A 9 -13.09 -32.45 -9.96
C ASP A 9 -12.58 -31.59 -11.13
N SER A 10 -11.95 -30.46 -10.80
CA SER A 10 -11.34 -29.60 -11.81
C SER A 10 -10.35 -30.42 -12.64
N PRO A 11 -10.34 -30.33 -13.98
CA PRO A 11 -9.43 -31.11 -14.83
C PRO A 11 -7.95 -30.94 -14.39
N LEU A 12 -7.61 -29.76 -13.86
CA LEU A 12 -6.27 -29.44 -13.34
C LEU A 12 -5.83 -30.32 -12.17
N ILE A 13 -6.72 -30.73 -11.26
CA ILE A 13 -6.30 -31.58 -10.13
C ILE A 13 -6.05 -33.02 -10.58
N ASN A 14 -6.81 -33.50 -11.56
CA ASN A 14 -6.60 -34.82 -12.14
C ASN A 14 -5.29 -34.88 -12.93
N ASP A 15 -4.94 -33.81 -13.64
CA ASP A 15 -3.65 -33.69 -14.32
C ASP A 15 -2.49 -33.65 -13.32
N LEU A 16 -2.66 -32.94 -12.20
CA LEU A 16 -1.67 -32.88 -11.12
C LEU A 16 -1.41 -34.26 -10.49
N LEU A 17 -2.45 -35.05 -10.24
CA LEU A 17 -2.35 -36.39 -9.64
C LEU A 17 -1.75 -37.41 -10.61
N SER A 18 -2.01 -37.27 -11.92
CA SER A 18 -1.51 -38.20 -12.94
C SER A 18 -0.11 -37.85 -13.45
N HIS A 19 0.22 -36.56 -13.52
CA HIS A 19 1.44 -36.05 -14.15
C HIS A 19 2.19 -35.04 -13.26
N GLY A 20 2.15 -35.19 -11.94
CA GLY A 20 2.75 -34.25 -10.98
C GLY A 20 4.21 -33.87 -11.28
N GLN A 21 5.00 -34.81 -11.81
CA GLN A 21 6.39 -34.60 -12.24
C GLN A 21 6.59 -33.59 -13.38
N GLN A 22 5.54 -33.22 -14.12
CA GLN A 22 5.61 -32.21 -15.18
C GLN A 22 5.45 -30.78 -14.65
N PHE A 23 5.06 -30.63 -13.38
CA PHE A 23 4.84 -29.33 -12.76
C PHE A 23 6.02 -28.96 -11.86
N SER A 24 6.38 -27.68 -11.83
CA SER A 24 7.29 -27.17 -10.81
C SER A 24 6.61 -27.16 -9.44
N PHE A 25 7.39 -27.23 -8.37
CA PHE A 25 6.87 -27.24 -7.01
C PHE A 25 5.93 -26.04 -6.73
N ASP A 26 6.33 -24.83 -7.14
CA ASP A 26 5.53 -23.63 -6.91
C ASP A 26 4.17 -23.69 -7.63
N GLN A 27 4.13 -24.31 -8.81
CA GLN A 27 2.89 -24.51 -9.57
C GLN A 27 1.98 -25.53 -8.89
N VAL A 28 2.56 -26.61 -8.36
CA VAL A 28 1.82 -27.60 -7.56
C VAL A 28 1.21 -26.94 -6.32
N MET A 29 2.00 -26.15 -5.58
CA MET A 29 1.52 -25.42 -4.40
C MET A 29 0.40 -24.42 -4.73
N ARG A 30 0.49 -23.70 -5.86
CA ARG A 30 -0.58 -22.80 -6.33
C ARG A 30 -1.88 -23.53 -6.66
N ILE A 31 -1.80 -24.63 -7.41
CA ILE A 31 -2.98 -25.44 -7.77
C ILE A 31 -3.57 -26.09 -6.53
N ALA A 32 -2.74 -26.65 -5.65
CA ALA A 32 -3.17 -27.24 -4.38
C ALA A 32 -3.87 -26.21 -3.50
N ARG A 33 -3.33 -24.99 -3.37
CA ARG A 33 -3.99 -23.88 -2.66
C ARG A 33 -5.34 -23.53 -3.26
N LEU A 34 -5.45 -23.43 -4.59
CA LEU A 34 -6.73 -23.11 -5.24
C LEU A 34 -7.75 -24.24 -5.04
N HIS A 35 -7.34 -25.50 -5.12
CA HIS A 35 -8.23 -26.64 -4.94
C HIS A 35 -8.66 -26.82 -3.49
N LEU A 36 -7.71 -26.83 -2.55
CA LEU A 36 -7.97 -27.00 -1.12
C LEU A 36 -8.59 -25.74 -0.48
N GLY A 37 -8.26 -24.56 -1.00
CA GLY A 37 -8.76 -23.26 -0.53
C GLY A 37 -10.11 -22.85 -1.14
N ALA A 38 -10.52 -23.42 -2.28
CA ALA A 38 -11.86 -23.19 -2.85
C ALA A 38 -13.00 -23.81 -2.01
N GLY A 39 -12.68 -24.55 -0.94
CA GLY A 39 -13.64 -25.06 0.06
C GLY A 39 -14.25 -24.01 1.00
N GLY A 40 -14.13 -22.71 0.69
CA GLY A 40 -14.71 -21.61 1.46
C GLY A 40 -16.09 -21.13 0.98
N ALA A 41 -17.00 -22.07 0.64
CA ALA A 41 -18.44 -21.78 0.51
C ALA A 41 -19.33 -23.01 0.78
N GLY A 42 -18.79 -24.09 1.37
CA GLY A 42 -19.56 -25.31 1.64
C GLY A 42 -18.89 -26.24 2.66
N GLU A 43 -19.45 -26.24 3.87
CA GLU A 43 -19.58 -27.38 4.81
C GLU A 43 -18.37 -27.97 5.56
N LEU A 44 -17.15 -27.43 5.49
CA LEU A 44 -16.10 -27.77 6.49
C LEU A 44 -15.51 -26.51 7.16
N PRO A 45 -15.47 -26.41 8.50
CA PRO A 45 -14.94 -25.22 9.19
C PRO A 45 -13.41 -25.14 9.11
N GLU A 46 -12.91 -23.91 8.97
CA GLU A 46 -11.73 -23.32 9.63
C GLU A 46 -10.33 -24.01 9.59
N ILE A 47 -10.08 -25.05 8.78
CA ILE A 47 -8.71 -25.59 8.64
C ILE A 47 -7.97 -24.87 7.49
N PRO A 48 -6.84 -24.17 7.77
CA PRO A 48 -6.00 -23.58 6.72
C PRO A 48 -5.55 -24.65 5.71
N TRP A 49 -5.55 -24.33 4.41
CA TRP A 49 -5.14 -25.29 3.36
C TRP A 49 -3.73 -25.85 3.56
N GLN A 50 -2.87 -25.12 4.29
CA GLN A 50 -1.51 -25.54 4.66
C GLN A 50 -1.48 -26.76 5.59
N GLU A 51 -2.55 -27.03 6.34
CA GLU A 51 -2.68 -28.20 7.21
C GLU A 51 -3.22 -29.42 6.45
N ARG A 52 -3.91 -29.18 5.32
CA ARG A 52 -4.45 -30.20 4.41
C ARG A 52 -3.47 -30.61 3.29
N LEU A 53 -2.31 -29.98 3.24
CA LEU A 53 -1.25 -30.24 2.28
C LEU A 53 0.02 -30.64 3.01
N ARG A 54 0.44 -31.89 2.83
CA ARG A 54 1.72 -32.40 3.35
C ARG A 54 2.76 -32.38 2.23
N VAL A 55 3.97 -31.94 2.56
CA VAL A 55 5.11 -31.92 1.65
C VAL A 55 6.26 -32.64 2.31
N ARG A 56 6.85 -33.61 1.60
CA ARG A 56 8.02 -34.36 2.08
C ARG A 56 9.05 -34.58 0.98
N PRO A 57 10.33 -34.77 1.33
CA PRO A 57 11.33 -35.21 0.37
C PRO A 57 11.12 -36.65 -0.12
N GLU A 58 11.57 -36.93 -1.34
CA GLU A 58 11.66 -38.28 -1.90
C GLU A 58 12.81 -39.03 -1.23
N LEU A 59 12.50 -40.19 -0.66
CA LEU A 59 13.51 -41.10 -0.12
C LEU A 59 14.13 -41.89 -1.27
N SER A 60 15.12 -41.29 -1.93
CA SER A 60 15.83 -41.94 -3.03
C SER A 60 17.22 -41.35 -3.21
N LEU A 61 18.17 -42.18 -3.64
CA LEU A 61 19.50 -41.75 -4.12
C LEU A 61 19.53 -41.55 -5.64
N ALA A 62 18.41 -41.77 -6.33
CA ALA A 62 18.33 -41.56 -7.76
C ALA A 62 18.44 -40.07 -8.11
N PHE A 63 19.03 -39.79 -9.28
CA PHE A 63 19.10 -38.44 -9.80
C PHE A 63 17.68 -37.95 -10.14
N PRO A 64 17.24 -36.80 -9.61
CA PRO A 64 15.89 -36.33 -9.82
C PRO A 64 15.73 -35.73 -11.22
N ALA A 65 14.63 -36.07 -11.91
CA ALA A 65 14.29 -35.53 -13.23
C ALA A 65 13.46 -34.23 -13.15
N ALA A 66 12.81 -33.97 -12.01
CA ALA A 66 11.93 -32.84 -11.77
C ALA A 66 11.90 -32.48 -10.27
N ASP A 67 11.43 -31.28 -9.95
CA ASP A 67 11.30 -30.77 -8.57
C ASP A 67 10.30 -31.57 -7.72
N VAL A 68 9.28 -32.13 -8.38
CA VAL A 68 8.21 -32.94 -7.78
C VAL A 68 8.31 -34.35 -8.34
N ALA A 69 8.38 -35.35 -7.47
CA ALA A 69 8.37 -36.75 -7.87
C ALA A 69 6.95 -37.24 -8.14
N ARG A 70 6.03 -36.96 -7.21
CA ARG A 70 4.61 -37.33 -7.32
C ARG A 70 3.72 -36.52 -6.40
N VAL A 71 2.43 -36.48 -6.73
CA VAL A 71 1.37 -35.92 -5.88
C VAL A 71 0.30 -36.97 -5.69
N GLU A 72 -0.06 -37.23 -4.44
CA GLU A 72 -0.98 -38.29 -4.04
C GLU A 72 -2.09 -37.71 -3.17
N ARG A 73 -3.27 -38.35 -3.19
CA ARG A 73 -4.34 -38.04 -2.23
C ARG A 73 -4.11 -38.84 -0.95
N THR A 74 -4.30 -38.19 0.19
CA THR A 74 -4.16 -38.79 1.52
C THR A 74 -5.39 -38.50 2.40
N GLY A 75 -5.52 -39.22 3.52
CA GLY A 75 -6.63 -39.08 4.47
C GLY A 75 -7.80 -40.04 4.19
N GLN A 76 -8.63 -40.29 5.21
CA GLN A 76 -9.70 -41.30 5.15
C GLN A 76 -10.75 -41.04 4.04
N ASN A 77 -10.87 -39.80 3.57
CA ASN A 77 -11.77 -39.39 2.48
C ASN A 77 -11.05 -38.96 1.19
N GLY A 78 -9.71 -39.05 1.13
CA GLY A 78 -8.91 -38.56 -0.02
C GLY A 78 -8.96 -37.04 -0.22
N ALA A 79 -9.29 -36.30 0.83
CA ALA A 79 -9.49 -34.85 0.80
C ALA A 79 -8.19 -34.05 0.98
N ASP A 80 -7.10 -34.70 1.38
CA ASP A 80 -5.80 -34.07 1.62
C ASP A 80 -4.81 -34.46 0.51
N LEU A 81 -3.75 -33.67 0.37
CA LEU A 81 -2.73 -33.89 -0.65
C LEU A 81 -1.36 -34.14 0.01
N LEU A 82 -0.63 -35.11 -0.53
CA LEU A 82 0.76 -35.39 -0.22
C LEU A 82 1.60 -35.11 -1.46
N VAL A 83 2.50 -34.14 -1.36
CA VAL A 83 3.46 -33.79 -2.41
C VAL A 83 4.82 -34.33 -2.02
N THR A 84 5.39 -35.17 -2.88
CA THR A 84 6.76 -35.67 -2.69
C THR A 84 7.71 -34.91 -3.61
N THR A 85 8.69 -34.23 -3.03
CA THR A 85 9.63 -33.32 -3.72
C THR A 85 11.05 -33.89 -3.73
N THR A 86 11.90 -33.41 -4.63
CA THR A 86 13.27 -33.95 -4.80
C THR A 86 14.39 -32.98 -4.37
N PHE A 87 14.02 -31.82 -3.84
CA PHE A 87 14.93 -30.74 -3.46
C PHE A 87 14.66 -30.27 -2.03
N LEU A 88 15.63 -29.59 -1.39
CA LEU A 88 15.53 -29.09 -0.01
C LEU A 88 15.21 -30.16 1.05
N GLY A 89 15.59 -31.42 0.78
CA GLY A 89 15.51 -32.52 1.75
C GLY A 89 16.75 -32.57 2.66
N LEU A 90 16.56 -33.07 3.89
CA LEU A 90 17.65 -33.47 4.80
C LEU A 90 18.02 -34.95 4.59
N TYR A 91 17.30 -35.63 3.71
CA TYR A 91 17.59 -36.96 3.20
C TYR A 91 17.27 -37.00 1.70
N GLY A 92 17.75 -38.05 1.03
CA GLY A 92 17.62 -38.20 -0.42
C GLY A 92 18.80 -37.60 -1.19
N SER A 93 18.71 -37.63 -2.52
CA SER A 93 19.81 -37.29 -3.43
C SER A 93 20.31 -35.84 -3.34
N SER A 94 19.48 -34.92 -2.84
CA SER A 94 19.81 -33.51 -2.65
C SER A 94 20.18 -33.15 -1.20
N SER A 95 20.37 -34.14 -0.33
CA SER A 95 20.63 -33.89 1.08
C SER A 95 22.03 -33.29 1.35
N PRO A 96 22.15 -32.29 2.24
CA PRO A 96 23.44 -31.82 2.75
C PRO A 96 24.02 -32.76 3.83
N LEU A 97 23.22 -33.68 4.38
CA LEU A 97 23.69 -34.65 5.37
C LEU A 97 24.51 -35.77 4.71
N PRO A 98 25.45 -36.39 5.44
CA PRO A 98 26.18 -37.53 4.93
C PRO A 98 25.25 -38.65 4.40
N THR A 99 25.66 -39.30 3.31
CA THR A 99 24.83 -40.28 2.58
C THR A 99 24.34 -41.45 3.46
N HIS A 100 25.12 -41.87 4.45
CA HIS A 100 24.73 -42.96 5.36
C HIS A 100 23.40 -42.71 6.08
N TYR A 101 23.06 -41.45 6.40
CA TYR A 101 21.74 -41.15 6.99
C TYR A 101 20.59 -41.51 6.04
N THR A 102 20.78 -41.32 4.73
CA THR A 102 19.76 -41.71 3.74
C THR A 102 19.72 -43.22 3.54
N GLU A 103 20.87 -43.90 3.62
CA GLU A 103 20.95 -45.37 3.57
C GLU A 103 20.25 -45.99 4.78
N ASP A 104 20.48 -45.48 5.98
CA ASP A 104 19.80 -45.92 7.21
C ASP A 104 18.27 -45.76 7.09
N LEU A 105 17.80 -44.65 6.52
CA LEU A 105 16.37 -44.42 6.28
C LEU A 105 15.79 -45.35 5.20
N LEU A 106 16.58 -45.72 4.20
CA LEU A 106 16.18 -46.72 3.19
C LEU A 106 16.07 -48.11 3.80
N ASP A 107 17.01 -48.48 4.68
CA ASP A 107 16.98 -49.74 5.43
C ASP A 107 15.79 -49.79 6.40
N GLU A 108 15.51 -48.68 7.10
CA GLU A 108 14.34 -48.51 7.97
C GLU A 108 13.03 -48.70 7.17
N ALA A 109 12.93 -48.04 6.01
CA ALA A 109 11.77 -48.17 5.12
C ALA A 109 11.62 -49.59 4.54
N ALA A 110 12.72 -50.30 4.30
CA ALA A 110 12.70 -51.69 3.86
C ALA A 110 12.23 -52.66 4.96
N ALA A 111 12.36 -52.25 6.23
CA ALA A 111 11.84 -52.96 7.40
C ALA A 111 10.41 -52.52 7.80
N ASP A 112 9.69 -51.82 6.90
CA ASP A 112 8.35 -51.27 7.12
C ASP A 112 8.26 -50.30 8.32
N SER A 113 9.36 -49.62 8.66
CA SER A 113 9.42 -48.58 9.69
C SER A 113 9.78 -47.22 9.07
N SER A 114 9.32 -46.13 9.69
CA SER A 114 9.54 -44.76 9.18
C SER A 114 9.68 -43.70 10.26
N VAL A 115 9.92 -44.09 11.51
CA VAL A 115 10.02 -43.19 12.67
C VAL A 115 11.03 -42.06 12.43
N SER A 116 12.25 -42.37 12.00
CA SER A 116 13.29 -41.36 11.82
C SER A 116 12.95 -40.43 10.64
N ARG A 117 12.33 -40.98 9.59
CA ARG A 117 11.89 -40.23 8.42
C ARG A 117 10.77 -39.26 8.79
N ASP A 118 9.75 -39.75 9.47
CA ASP A 118 8.57 -38.98 9.84
C ASP A 118 8.94 -37.87 10.83
N PHE A 119 9.97 -38.08 11.67
CA PHE A 119 10.55 -37.03 12.50
C PHE A 119 11.14 -35.89 11.66
N LEU A 120 11.96 -36.22 10.66
CA LEU A 120 12.54 -35.21 9.76
C LEU A 120 11.47 -34.48 8.95
N ASP A 121 10.41 -35.19 8.53
CA ASP A 121 9.31 -34.64 7.75
C ASP A 121 8.54 -33.53 8.51
N ILE A 122 8.54 -33.52 9.85
CA ILE A 122 8.00 -32.41 10.66
C ILE A 122 8.75 -31.11 10.34
N LEU A 123 10.08 -31.17 10.25
CA LEU A 123 10.93 -30.03 9.94
C LEU A 123 10.75 -29.60 8.48
N HIS A 124 10.71 -30.57 7.56
CA HIS A 124 10.50 -30.32 6.13
C HIS A 124 9.17 -29.65 5.84
N GLN A 125 8.09 -30.11 6.48
CA GLN A 125 6.76 -29.53 6.32
C GLN A 125 6.78 -28.03 6.55
N ARG A 126 7.43 -27.56 7.62
CA ARG A 126 7.56 -26.13 7.92
C ARG A 126 8.47 -25.41 6.93
N LEU A 127 9.58 -26.03 6.54
CA LEU A 127 10.55 -25.46 5.60
C LEU A 127 9.93 -25.22 4.21
N TYR A 128 9.21 -26.18 3.65
CA TYR A 128 8.55 -26.03 2.34
C TYR A 128 7.44 -24.96 2.35
N GLN A 129 6.70 -24.84 3.46
CA GLN A 129 5.73 -23.75 3.63
C GLN A 129 6.42 -22.38 3.60
N LEU A 130 7.53 -22.24 4.32
CA LEU A 130 8.32 -21.00 4.33
C LEU A 130 8.93 -20.71 2.96
N TYR A 131 9.45 -21.72 2.27
CA TYR A 131 9.97 -21.59 0.91
C TYR A 131 8.91 -21.04 -0.05
N PHE A 132 7.69 -21.60 -0.04
CA PHE A 132 6.61 -21.12 -0.89
C PHE A 132 6.20 -19.67 -0.54
N GLN A 133 6.23 -19.29 0.74
CA GLN A 133 6.01 -17.91 1.19
C GLN A 133 7.10 -16.95 0.67
N CYS A 134 8.37 -17.36 0.72
CA CYS A 134 9.48 -16.60 0.13
C CYS A 134 9.29 -16.42 -1.38
N TRP A 135 8.85 -17.47 -2.07
CA TRP A 135 8.55 -17.42 -3.49
C TRP A 135 7.38 -16.48 -3.80
N SER A 136 6.30 -16.50 -3.01
CA SER A 136 5.13 -15.65 -3.29
C SER A 136 5.33 -14.19 -2.92
N LYS A 137 6.13 -13.88 -1.87
CA LYS A 137 6.32 -12.53 -1.31
C LYS A 137 6.55 -11.45 -2.37
N TYR A 138 7.50 -11.64 -3.27
CA TYR A 138 7.90 -10.64 -4.27
C TYR A 138 7.10 -10.71 -5.58
N ARG A 139 6.17 -11.65 -5.71
CA ARG A 139 5.36 -11.86 -6.92
C ARG A 139 3.99 -11.22 -6.73
N LEU A 140 3.93 -9.92 -6.98
CA LEU A 140 2.71 -9.12 -6.77
C LEU A 140 1.48 -9.70 -7.48
N PHE A 141 1.64 -10.24 -8.70
CA PHE A 141 0.53 -10.86 -9.42
C PHE A 141 -0.06 -12.08 -8.68
N VAL A 142 0.74 -12.86 -7.94
CA VAL A 142 0.24 -13.96 -7.11
C VAL A 142 -0.45 -13.40 -5.87
N ARG A 143 0.24 -12.50 -5.16
CA ARG A 143 -0.24 -11.87 -3.91
C ARG A 143 -1.56 -11.14 -4.08
N VAL A 144 -1.73 -10.49 -5.22
CA VAL A 144 -2.88 -9.64 -5.52
C VAL A 144 -3.98 -10.39 -6.25
N ALA A 145 -3.65 -11.12 -7.32
CA ALA A 145 -4.68 -11.73 -8.17
C ALA A 145 -5.17 -13.07 -7.62
N GLU A 146 -4.29 -13.86 -7.00
CA GLU A 146 -4.65 -15.17 -6.45
C GLU A 146 -4.92 -15.13 -4.94
N GLU A 147 -3.98 -14.59 -4.15
CA GLU A 147 -4.11 -14.52 -2.69
C GLU A 147 -5.07 -13.43 -2.22
N GLN A 148 -5.34 -12.43 -3.08
CA GLN A 148 -6.14 -11.26 -2.75
C GLN A 148 -5.71 -10.57 -1.46
N ASN A 149 -4.40 -10.54 -1.19
CA ASN A 149 -3.85 -10.02 0.05
C ASN A 149 -4.29 -8.56 0.28
N PRO A 150 -4.93 -8.24 1.42
CA PRO A 150 -5.51 -6.93 1.65
C PRO A 150 -4.46 -5.82 1.75
N GLN A 151 -3.29 -6.09 2.34
CA GLN A 151 -2.21 -5.11 2.49
C GLN A 151 -1.59 -4.78 1.13
N ASP A 152 -1.38 -5.77 0.27
CA ASP A 152 -0.80 -5.53 -1.06
C ASP A 152 -1.78 -4.80 -1.99
N ARG A 153 -3.08 -5.08 -1.86
CA ARG A 153 -4.13 -4.31 -2.56
C ARG A 153 -4.22 -2.88 -2.05
N GLU A 154 -4.10 -2.67 -0.75
CA GLU A 154 -4.05 -1.34 -0.14
C GLU A 154 -2.91 -0.50 -0.71
N ARG A 155 -1.70 -1.09 -0.82
CA ARG A 155 -0.54 -0.42 -1.41
C ARG A 155 -0.79 0.02 -2.85
N LEU A 156 -1.44 -0.83 -3.65
CA LEU A 156 -1.84 -0.49 -5.02
C LEU A 156 -2.86 0.64 -5.07
N PHE A 157 -3.79 0.69 -4.11
CA PHE A 157 -4.71 1.81 -3.98
C PHE A 157 -4.00 3.11 -3.60
N CYS A 158 -3.06 3.07 -2.66
CA CYS A 158 -2.23 4.23 -2.30
C CYS A 158 -1.47 4.77 -3.53
N LEU A 159 -0.91 3.89 -4.36
CA LEU A 159 -0.18 4.28 -5.57
C LEU A 159 -1.03 5.11 -6.55
N ILE A 160 -2.33 4.83 -6.64
CA ILE A 160 -3.25 5.54 -7.54
C ILE A 160 -4.00 6.70 -6.87
N GLY A 161 -3.62 7.08 -5.64
CA GLY A 161 -4.26 8.15 -4.89
C GLY A 161 -5.58 7.76 -4.22
N LEU A 162 -5.86 6.46 -4.09
CA LEU A 162 -7.06 5.90 -3.45
C LEU A 162 -6.75 5.24 -2.10
N GLY A 163 -5.72 5.68 -1.39
CA GLY A 163 -5.39 5.13 -0.06
C GLY A 163 -6.53 5.30 0.94
N GLU A 164 -7.20 6.46 0.91
CA GLU A 164 -8.33 6.73 1.80
C GLU A 164 -9.54 5.86 1.46
N ARG A 165 -10.05 5.11 2.46
CA ARG A 165 -11.23 4.24 2.31
C ARG A 165 -12.48 5.04 1.94
N GLU A 166 -12.66 6.20 2.56
CA GLU A 166 -13.81 7.08 2.30
C GLU A 166 -13.90 7.48 0.83
N LEU A 167 -12.76 7.79 0.20
CA LEU A 167 -12.71 8.12 -1.22
C LEU A 167 -13.01 6.89 -2.09
N ARG A 168 -12.49 5.72 -1.71
CA ARG A 168 -12.75 4.46 -2.44
C ARG A 168 -14.21 4.07 -2.42
N ASP A 169 -14.90 4.23 -1.30
CA ASP A 169 -16.29 3.84 -1.13
C ASP A 169 -17.25 4.71 -1.98
N THR A 170 -16.80 5.90 -2.40
CA THR A 170 -17.57 6.75 -3.34
C THR A 170 -17.47 6.29 -4.80
N LEU A 171 -16.51 5.42 -5.13
CA LEU A 171 -16.22 5.04 -6.51
C LEU A 171 -16.78 3.65 -6.85
N PRO A 172 -17.41 3.47 -8.02
CA PRO A 172 -17.89 2.16 -8.45
C PRO A 172 -16.72 1.28 -8.90
N ASP A 173 -16.57 0.12 -8.24
CA ASP A 173 -15.51 -0.88 -8.45
C ASP A 173 -14.08 -0.28 -8.47
N PRO A 174 -13.56 0.15 -7.29
CA PRO A 174 -12.24 0.79 -7.19
C PRO A 174 -11.11 -0.09 -7.74
N TRP A 175 -11.27 -1.41 -7.66
CA TRP A 175 -10.24 -2.36 -8.10
C TRP A 175 -9.93 -2.24 -9.59
N GLN A 176 -10.94 -1.98 -10.42
CA GLN A 176 -10.73 -1.76 -11.85
C GLN A 176 -9.83 -0.57 -12.13
N LEU A 177 -9.82 0.45 -11.26
CA LEU A 177 -9.05 1.68 -11.46
C LEU A 177 -7.53 1.47 -11.35
N VAL A 178 -7.11 0.39 -10.68
CA VAL A 178 -5.69 0.00 -10.58
C VAL A 178 -5.07 -0.22 -11.96
N ARG A 179 -5.85 -0.63 -12.98
CA ARG A 179 -5.34 -0.75 -14.36
C ARG A 179 -4.83 0.56 -14.93
N TYR A 180 -5.36 1.69 -14.45
CA TYR A 180 -4.97 3.02 -14.87
C TYR A 180 -3.80 3.56 -14.05
N ALA A 181 -3.15 2.74 -13.22
CA ALA A 181 -1.99 3.17 -12.42
C ALA A 181 -0.94 3.88 -13.27
N GLY A 182 -0.62 3.37 -14.47
CA GLY A 182 0.33 4.04 -15.36
C GLY A 182 -0.09 5.46 -15.78
N LEU A 183 -1.39 5.74 -15.95
CA LEU A 183 -1.90 7.09 -16.26
C LEU A 183 -2.02 7.95 -14.99
N LEU A 184 -2.34 7.32 -13.87
CA LEU A 184 -2.49 7.91 -12.53
C LEU A 184 -1.16 8.04 -11.77
N THR A 185 -0.02 7.65 -12.32
CA THR A 185 1.30 7.94 -11.74
C THR A 185 2.16 8.83 -12.64
N GLN A 186 1.71 9.12 -13.86
CA GLN A 186 2.40 10.03 -14.77
C GLN A 186 2.20 11.49 -14.37
N PHE A 187 3.32 12.22 -14.30
CA PHE A 187 3.39 13.66 -14.10
C PHE A 187 4.16 14.32 -15.25
N PRO A 188 3.62 15.38 -15.89
CA PRO A 188 2.30 15.96 -15.68
C PRO A 188 1.14 15.09 -16.21
N ARG A 189 -0.06 15.31 -15.67
CA ARG A 189 -1.32 14.70 -16.15
C ARG A 189 -1.73 15.31 -17.48
N SER A 190 -1.85 14.49 -18.53
CA SER A 190 -2.13 14.98 -19.89
C SER A 190 -3.60 14.87 -20.26
N ALA A 191 -4.09 15.77 -21.12
CA ALA A 191 -5.45 15.69 -21.67
C ALA A 191 -5.69 14.37 -22.43
N THR A 192 -4.68 13.86 -23.15
CA THR A 192 -4.73 12.55 -23.82
C THR A 192 -4.88 11.40 -22.82
N GLY A 193 -4.21 11.48 -21.66
CA GLY A 193 -4.36 10.50 -20.59
C GLY A 193 -5.76 10.51 -20.00
N LEU A 194 -6.32 11.69 -19.71
CA LEU A 194 -7.71 11.85 -19.27
C LEU A 194 -8.69 11.27 -20.29
N GLN A 195 -8.51 11.61 -21.56
CA GLN A 195 -9.33 11.11 -22.65
C GLN A 195 -9.27 9.58 -22.74
N THR A 196 -8.08 8.98 -22.61
CA THR A 196 -7.89 7.53 -22.66
C THR A 196 -8.58 6.83 -21.50
N LEU A 197 -8.40 7.35 -20.29
CA LEU A 197 -9.04 6.84 -19.07
C LEU A 197 -10.57 6.86 -19.21
N LEU A 198 -11.15 7.99 -19.63
CA LEU A 198 -12.60 8.13 -19.75
C LEU A 198 -13.18 7.24 -20.85
N ARG A 199 -12.48 7.08 -21.99
CA ARG A 199 -12.91 6.20 -23.09
C ARG A 199 -13.02 4.74 -22.64
N ASP A 200 -12.01 4.22 -21.93
CA ASP A 200 -12.00 2.84 -21.42
C ASP A 200 -13.04 2.66 -20.31
N ALA A 201 -13.00 3.52 -19.28
CA ALA A 201 -13.83 3.36 -18.08
C ALA A 201 -15.34 3.52 -18.31
N LEU A 202 -15.73 4.25 -19.36
CA LEU A 202 -17.13 4.50 -19.73
C LEU A 202 -17.58 3.72 -20.97
N GLY A 203 -16.65 3.04 -21.67
CA GLY A 203 -16.95 2.31 -22.90
C GLY A 203 -17.35 3.20 -24.08
N ILE A 204 -16.92 4.47 -24.10
CA ILE A 204 -17.27 5.43 -25.15
C ILE A 204 -16.08 5.62 -26.09
N ARG A 205 -16.28 5.42 -27.40
CA ARG A 205 -15.22 5.63 -28.39
C ARG A 205 -15.05 7.10 -28.79
N GLN A 206 -16.16 7.83 -28.90
CA GLN A 206 -16.18 9.23 -29.31
C GLN A 206 -16.22 10.14 -28.09
N LEU A 207 -15.03 10.42 -27.55
CA LEU A 207 -14.81 11.34 -26.45
C LEU A 207 -13.56 12.17 -26.71
N GLU A 208 -13.67 13.49 -26.64
CA GLU A 208 -12.56 14.43 -26.87
C GLU A 208 -12.45 15.47 -25.76
N VAL A 209 -11.23 15.90 -25.45
CA VAL A 209 -10.96 16.94 -24.44
C VAL A 209 -10.49 18.22 -25.13
N GLU A 210 -11.30 19.27 -25.05
CA GLU A 210 -10.97 20.61 -25.52
C GLU A 210 -10.32 21.40 -24.38
N GLN A 211 -9.06 21.80 -24.59
CA GLN A 211 -8.25 22.52 -23.62
C GLN A 211 -8.34 24.04 -23.82
N CYS A 212 -7.94 24.78 -22.79
CA CYS A 212 -7.74 26.23 -22.82
C CYS A 212 -8.98 27.07 -23.18
N LEU A 213 -10.13 26.69 -22.61
CA LEU A 213 -11.38 27.40 -22.82
C LEU A 213 -11.39 28.74 -22.09
N LEU A 214 -11.90 29.76 -22.79
CA LEU A 214 -12.06 31.09 -22.21
C LEU A 214 -13.16 31.05 -21.14
N ARG A 215 -12.81 31.47 -19.92
CA ARG A 215 -13.75 31.79 -18.85
C ARG A 215 -13.48 33.19 -18.30
N HIS A 216 -14.43 33.72 -17.54
CA HIS A 216 -14.23 34.93 -16.75
C HIS A 216 -14.20 34.56 -15.28
N VAL A 217 -13.14 34.96 -14.59
CA VAL A 217 -12.93 34.66 -13.16
C VAL A 217 -13.16 35.94 -12.36
N PRO A 218 -13.94 35.91 -11.27
CA PRO A 218 -14.12 37.06 -10.41
C PRO A 218 -12.81 37.46 -9.73
N ILE A 219 -12.52 38.75 -9.72
CA ILE A 219 -11.38 39.32 -8.99
C ILE A 219 -11.81 39.45 -7.52
N PRO A 220 -11.08 38.85 -6.56
CA PRO A 220 -11.36 39.00 -5.13
C PRO A 220 -11.47 40.47 -4.72
N ALA A 221 -12.39 40.79 -3.81
CA ALA A 221 -12.67 42.19 -3.44
C ALA A 221 -11.42 42.98 -3.00
N GLY A 222 -10.49 42.35 -2.29
CA GLY A 222 -9.23 42.98 -1.88
C GLY A 222 -8.22 43.23 -3.02
N GLN A 223 -8.43 42.64 -4.20
CA GLN A 223 -7.61 42.82 -5.40
C GLN A 223 -8.29 43.73 -6.43
N GLN A 224 -9.54 44.16 -6.18
CA GLN A 224 -10.25 45.08 -7.07
C GLN A 224 -9.67 46.49 -6.92
N MET A 225 -9.46 47.17 -8.05
CA MET A 225 -8.98 48.54 -8.03
C MET A 225 -10.03 49.48 -7.46
N SER A 226 -9.60 50.29 -6.51
CA SER A 226 -10.37 51.41 -5.96
C SER A 226 -9.56 52.70 -6.08
N LEU A 227 -10.21 53.78 -6.49
CA LEU A 227 -9.58 55.09 -6.59
C LEU A 227 -9.20 55.61 -5.19
N GLY A 228 -8.00 56.19 -5.07
CA GLY A 228 -7.51 56.80 -3.82
C GLY A 228 -6.70 55.89 -2.90
N LEU A 229 -6.43 54.64 -3.28
CA LEU A 229 -5.55 53.72 -2.54
C LEU A 229 -4.16 53.64 -3.19
N SER A 230 -3.12 53.41 -2.37
CA SER A 230 -1.74 53.19 -2.85
C SER A 230 -1.53 51.73 -3.29
N GLY A 231 -0.55 51.49 -4.16
CA GLY A 231 -0.14 50.13 -4.56
C GLY A 231 -0.56 49.67 -5.97
N MET A 232 -1.12 50.55 -6.79
CA MET A 232 -1.52 50.24 -8.18
C MET A 232 -0.85 51.20 -9.18
N SER A 233 -0.31 50.67 -10.27
CA SER A 233 0.34 51.46 -11.33
C SER A 233 -0.33 51.21 -12.69
N LEU A 234 -0.60 52.30 -13.41
CA LEU A 234 -1.24 52.28 -14.72
C LEU A 234 -0.34 51.56 -15.74
N GLY A 235 -0.88 50.56 -16.43
CA GLY A 235 -0.16 49.80 -17.47
C GLY A 235 0.63 48.58 -16.96
N THR A 236 0.84 48.45 -15.65
CA THR A 236 1.57 47.33 -15.04
C THR A 236 0.66 46.39 -14.25
N SER A 237 -0.21 46.92 -13.39
CA SER A 237 -1.06 46.12 -12.49
C SER A 237 -2.55 46.44 -12.61
N THR A 238 -2.93 47.17 -13.65
CA THR A 238 -4.29 47.72 -13.82
C THR A 238 -5.19 46.72 -14.55
N VAL A 239 -6.22 46.19 -13.87
CA VAL A 239 -7.29 45.36 -14.44
C VAL A 239 -8.66 46.02 -14.28
N LEU A 240 -9.33 46.35 -15.38
CA LEU A 240 -10.62 47.04 -15.34
C LEU A 240 -11.78 46.05 -15.12
N GLY A 241 -12.65 46.36 -14.15
CA GLY A 241 -13.86 45.59 -13.86
C GLY A 241 -13.72 44.64 -12.66
N SER A 242 -14.74 43.81 -12.46
CA SER A 242 -14.80 42.83 -11.36
C SER A 242 -14.36 41.43 -11.79
N GLN A 243 -13.96 41.23 -13.06
CA GLN A 243 -13.64 39.93 -13.64
C GLN A 243 -12.45 40.04 -14.61
N ILE A 244 -11.69 38.95 -14.74
CA ILE A 244 -10.57 38.82 -15.69
C ILE A 244 -10.78 37.60 -16.61
N PRO A 245 -10.45 37.68 -17.91
CA PRO A 245 -10.43 36.52 -18.79
C PRO A 245 -9.32 35.54 -18.39
N ASP A 246 -9.66 34.26 -18.28
CA ASP A 246 -8.75 33.15 -18.00
C ASP A 246 -8.92 32.06 -19.07
N ARG A 247 -7.81 31.51 -19.54
CA ARG A 247 -7.75 30.36 -20.47
C ARG A 247 -6.96 29.19 -19.90
N MET A 248 -6.35 29.32 -18.74
CA MET A 248 -5.56 28.24 -18.15
C MET A 248 -6.43 27.34 -17.28
N GLY A 249 -7.47 27.89 -16.67
CA GLY A 249 -8.23 27.19 -15.64
C GLY A 249 -9.47 26.41 -16.10
N LYS A 250 -9.72 26.25 -17.40
CA LYS A 250 -10.95 25.61 -17.90
C LYS A 250 -10.73 24.71 -19.12
N PHE A 251 -11.39 23.55 -19.10
CA PHE A 251 -11.48 22.63 -20.24
C PHE A 251 -12.92 22.10 -20.42
N ARG A 252 -13.17 21.38 -21.52
CA ARG A 252 -14.47 20.77 -21.82
C ARG A 252 -14.30 19.37 -22.36
N ILE A 253 -15.18 18.49 -21.95
CA ILE A 253 -15.26 17.13 -22.47
C ILE A 253 -16.41 17.08 -23.46
N HIS A 254 -16.11 16.63 -24.68
CA HIS A 254 -17.10 16.40 -25.73
C HIS A 254 -17.39 14.90 -25.81
N ILE A 255 -18.67 14.52 -25.75
CA ILE A 255 -19.13 13.14 -25.87
C ILE A 255 -20.14 13.04 -27.00
N GLY A 256 -19.97 12.04 -27.87
CA GLY A 256 -20.95 11.68 -28.89
C GLY A 256 -20.52 11.98 -30.32
N PRO A 257 -21.44 11.84 -31.30
CA PRO A 257 -22.91 11.71 -31.15
C PRO A 257 -23.42 10.41 -30.48
N LEU A 258 -24.39 10.54 -29.56
CA LEU A 258 -25.04 9.43 -28.83
C LEU A 258 -26.51 9.22 -29.20
N LYS A 259 -27.04 7.99 -29.02
CA LYS A 259 -28.49 7.72 -29.08
C LYS A 259 -29.19 8.19 -27.80
N LYS A 260 -30.51 8.44 -27.84
CA LYS A 260 -31.27 8.98 -26.70
C LYS A 260 -31.09 8.22 -25.38
N PRO A 261 -31.14 6.88 -25.32
CA PRO A 261 -30.95 6.16 -24.05
C PRO A 261 -29.56 6.39 -23.44
N ALA A 262 -28.51 6.38 -24.27
CA ALA A 262 -27.14 6.64 -23.80
C ALA A 262 -26.91 8.12 -23.46
N PHE A 263 -27.60 9.04 -24.13
CA PHE A 263 -27.55 10.46 -23.79
C PHE A 263 -28.12 10.72 -22.39
N ASP A 264 -29.24 10.09 -22.06
CA ASP A 264 -29.92 10.31 -20.77
C ASP A 264 -29.11 9.77 -19.58
N THR A 265 -28.24 8.77 -19.77
CA THR A 265 -27.35 8.25 -18.71
C THR A 265 -26.17 9.17 -18.38
N PHE A 266 -25.91 10.22 -19.16
CA PHE A 266 -24.88 11.21 -18.83
C PHE A 266 -25.45 12.49 -18.24
N LEU A 267 -26.78 12.59 -18.12
CA LEU A 267 -27.42 13.75 -17.48
C LEU A 267 -27.11 13.78 -15.98
N PRO A 268 -27.02 14.96 -15.35
CA PRO A 268 -26.73 15.05 -13.93
C PRO A 268 -27.73 14.28 -13.05
N GLY A 269 -27.21 13.66 -11.98
CA GLY A 269 -27.96 12.80 -11.06
C GLY A 269 -28.08 11.33 -11.49
N THR A 270 -27.37 10.92 -12.54
CA THR A 270 -27.30 9.52 -12.98
C THR A 270 -25.99 8.87 -12.55
N PRO A 271 -25.95 7.54 -12.31
CA PRO A 271 -24.73 6.86 -11.86
C PRO A 271 -23.54 7.00 -12.82
N GLN A 272 -23.81 7.07 -14.13
CA GLN A 272 -22.75 7.17 -15.14
C GLN A 272 -22.20 8.60 -15.27
N HIS A 273 -23.03 9.63 -15.05
CA HIS A 273 -22.56 11.00 -14.85
C HIS A 273 -21.64 11.10 -13.61
N ASP A 274 -22.06 10.53 -12.49
CA ASP A 274 -21.30 10.62 -11.24
C ASP A 274 -19.98 9.85 -11.31
N LYS A 275 -19.97 8.69 -11.99
CA LYS A 275 -18.75 7.96 -12.35
C LYS A 275 -17.81 8.83 -13.19
N LEU A 276 -18.31 9.48 -14.24
CA LEU A 276 -17.48 10.36 -15.08
C LEU A 276 -16.90 11.52 -14.27
N ALA A 277 -17.72 12.19 -13.44
CA ALA A 277 -17.27 13.28 -12.58
C ALA A 277 -16.20 12.81 -11.57
N GLY A 278 -16.40 11.67 -10.92
CA GLY A 278 -15.45 11.08 -9.97
C GLY A 278 -14.11 10.74 -10.63
N LEU A 279 -14.12 10.15 -11.82
CA LEU A 279 -12.91 9.83 -12.58
C LEU A 279 -12.11 11.07 -13.00
N ILE A 280 -12.80 12.13 -13.44
CA ILE A 280 -12.15 13.40 -13.78
C ILE A 280 -11.48 14.00 -12.54
N ARG A 281 -12.19 14.02 -11.40
CA ARG A 281 -11.64 14.52 -10.12
C ARG A 281 -10.46 13.68 -9.62
N LEU A 282 -10.48 12.37 -9.84
CA LEU A 282 -9.37 11.50 -9.48
C LEU A 282 -8.13 11.76 -10.36
N TYR A 283 -8.33 12.04 -11.65
CA TYR A 283 -7.23 12.26 -12.58
C TYR A 283 -6.58 13.64 -12.41
N ILE A 284 -7.39 14.66 -12.16
CA ILE A 284 -6.98 16.06 -12.10
C ILE A 284 -6.50 16.41 -10.69
N LEU A 285 -5.34 17.05 -10.62
CA LEU A 285 -4.73 17.48 -9.36
C LEU A 285 -4.95 18.98 -9.08
N ASP A 286 -5.17 19.76 -10.13
CA ASP A 286 -5.38 21.21 -10.06
C ASP A 286 -6.88 21.58 -10.05
N PRO A 287 -7.28 22.71 -9.47
CA PRO A 287 -8.69 23.12 -9.39
C PRO A 287 -9.20 23.69 -10.73
N PHE A 288 -9.19 22.89 -11.79
CA PHE A 288 -9.76 23.25 -13.09
C PHE A 288 -11.29 23.22 -13.09
N ASP A 289 -11.92 24.20 -13.73
CA ASP A 289 -13.33 24.11 -14.09
C ASP A 289 -13.48 23.22 -15.33
N PHE A 290 -14.55 22.42 -15.36
CA PHE A 290 -14.84 21.59 -16.52
C PHE A 290 -16.31 21.51 -16.85
N ASP A 291 -16.58 21.65 -18.16
CA ASP A 291 -17.91 21.49 -18.72
C ASP A 291 -18.02 20.14 -19.42
N LEU A 292 -19.21 19.57 -19.41
CA LEU A 292 -19.57 18.44 -20.24
C LEU A 292 -20.43 18.92 -21.40
N LYS A 293 -20.02 18.61 -22.63
CA LYS A 293 -20.80 18.79 -23.84
C LYS A 293 -21.16 17.44 -24.43
N ILE A 294 -22.45 17.15 -24.53
CA ILE A 294 -22.96 15.90 -25.08
C ILE A 294 -23.71 16.20 -26.37
N THR A 295 -23.34 15.50 -27.43
CA THR A 295 -24.00 15.55 -28.73
C THR A 295 -25.01 14.41 -28.84
N LEU A 296 -26.28 14.74 -29.06
CA LEU A 296 -27.34 13.79 -29.38
C LEU A 296 -27.41 13.61 -30.90
N ALA A 297 -27.43 12.34 -31.35
CA ALA A 297 -27.47 11.99 -32.75
C ALA A 297 -28.72 12.55 -33.45
N ALA A 298 -28.61 12.82 -34.75
CA ALA A 298 -29.71 13.35 -35.55
C ALA A 298 -30.99 12.49 -35.42
N LYS A 299 -32.15 13.15 -35.45
CA LYS A 299 -33.49 12.54 -35.36
C LYS A 299 -33.85 11.90 -34.00
N GLN A 300 -33.01 12.02 -32.98
CA GLN A 300 -33.27 11.48 -31.63
C GLN A 300 -33.82 12.52 -30.66
N ALA A 301 -33.83 13.80 -31.04
CA ALA A 301 -34.36 14.89 -30.21
C ALA A 301 -35.88 14.93 -30.26
N ASN A 302 -36.52 14.91 -29.08
CA ASN A 302 -37.97 15.11 -28.94
C ASN A 302 -38.28 16.56 -28.55
N PRO A 303 -39.34 17.17 -29.09
CA PRO A 303 -39.79 18.48 -28.64
C PRO A 303 -40.29 18.41 -27.21
N ILE A 304 -40.06 19.47 -26.45
CA ILE A 304 -40.54 19.58 -25.07
C ILE A 304 -42.07 19.57 -25.01
N SER A 305 -42.63 18.73 -24.14
CA SER A 305 -44.08 18.69 -23.82
C SER A 305 -44.30 18.98 -22.34
N LEU A 306 -45.23 19.89 -22.04
CA LEU A 306 -45.61 20.21 -20.66
C LEU A 306 -46.37 19.03 -20.02
N GLY A 307 -46.06 18.73 -18.76
CA GLY A 307 -46.77 17.71 -17.96
C GLY A 307 -46.20 16.29 -18.03
N ASP A 308 -45.10 16.07 -18.74
CA ASP A 308 -44.39 14.78 -18.75
C ASP A 308 -43.67 14.52 -17.42
N ARG A 309 -43.88 13.34 -16.82
CA ARG A 309 -43.32 12.97 -15.50
C ARG A 309 -41.83 12.65 -15.58
N ASP A 310 -41.35 12.13 -16.71
CA ASP A 310 -39.93 11.95 -17.01
C ASP A 310 -39.36 13.14 -17.80
N GLY A 311 -40.02 14.30 -17.66
CA GLY A 311 -39.96 15.43 -18.58
C GLY A 311 -38.61 16.12 -18.74
N ALA A 312 -38.56 16.98 -19.75
CA ALA A 312 -37.36 17.71 -20.13
C ALA A 312 -36.89 18.69 -19.02
N ARG A 313 -35.63 18.57 -18.64
CA ARG A 313 -34.87 19.42 -17.73
C ARG A 313 -34.25 20.57 -18.51
N LEU A 314 -34.57 21.80 -18.09
CA LEU A 314 -34.13 23.02 -18.75
C LEU A 314 -32.59 23.09 -18.79
N GLY A 315 -32.04 23.37 -19.96
CA GLY A 315 -30.59 23.48 -20.18
C GLY A 315 -29.87 22.14 -20.38
N TRP A 316 -30.56 21.00 -20.23
CA TRP A 316 -29.97 19.67 -20.39
C TRP A 316 -30.57 18.89 -21.55
N ASN A 317 -31.90 18.70 -21.58
CA ASN A 317 -32.57 17.90 -22.61
C ASN A 317 -33.86 18.53 -23.13
N SER A 318 -34.00 19.85 -22.97
CA SER A 318 -35.11 20.66 -23.47
C SER A 318 -34.86 21.18 -24.89
N TRP A 319 -35.57 20.62 -25.88
CA TRP A 319 -35.50 21.05 -27.28
C TRP A 319 -36.83 21.69 -27.72
N CYS A 320 -36.78 22.86 -28.36
CA CYS A 320 -37.94 23.54 -28.90
C CYS A 320 -37.77 23.73 -30.41
N PHE A 321 -38.61 23.09 -31.21
CA PHE A 321 -38.55 23.19 -32.67
C PHE A 321 -39.89 22.83 -33.32
N SER A 322 -40.18 23.45 -34.47
CA SER A 322 -41.34 23.17 -35.32
C SER A 322 -40.90 22.42 -36.58
N GLY A 323 -40.75 21.10 -36.48
CA GLY A 323 -40.34 20.21 -37.59
C GLY A 323 -40.40 18.73 -37.22
N ALA A 324 -40.27 17.83 -38.20
CA ALA A 324 -40.35 16.38 -37.96
C ALA A 324 -39.17 15.81 -37.17
N THR A 325 -37.95 16.32 -37.40
CA THR A 325 -36.71 15.88 -36.73
C THR A 325 -35.68 17.00 -36.71
N LEU A 326 -34.87 17.10 -35.65
CA LEU A 326 -33.65 17.91 -35.68
C LEU A 326 -32.43 17.14 -36.21
N GLY A 327 -31.43 17.89 -36.67
CA GLY A 327 -30.06 17.39 -36.85
C GLY A 327 -29.40 17.05 -35.50
N GLU A 328 -28.08 17.03 -35.47
CA GLU A 328 -27.36 16.84 -34.21
C GLU A 328 -27.57 18.04 -33.28
N VAL A 329 -27.84 17.76 -32.01
CA VAL A 329 -28.06 18.78 -30.97
C VAL A 329 -27.10 18.58 -29.81
N ASN A 330 -26.70 19.68 -29.18
CA ASN A 330 -25.68 19.66 -28.13
C ASN A 330 -26.25 20.21 -26.82
N ALA A 331 -26.10 19.45 -25.74
CA ALA A 331 -26.29 19.95 -24.39
C ALA A 331 -24.92 20.30 -23.80
N THR A 332 -24.79 21.45 -23.14
CA THR A 332 -23.55 21.83 -22.44
C THR A 332 -23.89 22.34 -21.07
N TYR A 333 -23.26 21.75 -20.06
CA TYR A 333 -23.47 22.14 -18.67
C TYR A 333 -22.17 21.97 -17.87
N PRO A 334 -21.95 22.81 -16.84
CA PRO A 334 -20.85 22.63 -15.92
C PRO A 334 -21.08 21.37 -15.09
N ILE A 335 -20.02 20.60 -14.85
CA ILE A 335 -20.07 19.58 -13.79
C ILE A 335 -19.74 20.33 -12.50
N ALA A 336 -20.77 20.55 -11.68
CA ALA A 336 -20.62 21.32 -10.44
C ALA A 336 -19.46 20.78 -9.62
N ALA A 337 -18.57 21.67 -9.17
CA ALA A 337 -17.51 21.36 -8.23
C ALA A 337 -18.09 21.07 -6.83
N THR A 338 -18.95 20.07 -6.68
CA THR A 338 -19.03 19.37 -5.39
C THR A 338 -17.72 18.59 -5.27
N ALA A 339 -16.66 19.29 -4.86
CA ALA A 339 -15.74 18.63 -3.98
C ALA A 339 -16.61 18.14 -2.82
N PRO A 340 -16.62 16.85 -2.48
CA PRO A 340 -16.87 16.52 -1.09
C PRO A 340 -15.89 17.42 -0.35
N GLN A 341 -16.38 18.37 0.47
CA GLN A 341 -15.53 18.86 1.53
C GLN A 341 -15.13 17.58 2.25
N ALA A 342 -13.88 17.14 2.07
CA ALA A 342 -13.32 16.17 2.97
C ALA A 342 -13.67 16.73 4.35
N PRO A 343 -14.41 15.98 5.19
CA PRO A 343 -14.66 16.45 6.53
C PRO A 343 -13.31 16.93 7.07
N SER A 344 -13.23 18.18 7.55
CA SER A 344 -12.01 18.66 8.21
C SER A 344 -11.54 17.52 9.08
N PRO A 345 -10.31 17.00 8.90
CA PRO A 345 -9.89 15.81 9.61
C PRO A 345 -10.22 16.06 11.06
N ALA A 346 -11.14 15.26 11.60
CA ALA A 346 -11.41 15.33 13.02
C ALA A 346 -10.03 15.17 13.68
N PRO A 347 -9.68 16.00 14.68
CA PRO A 347 -8.42 15.83 15.37
C PRO A 347 -8.34 14.35 15.80
N ASP A 348 -7.38 13.65 15.20
CA ASP A 348 -7.04 12.24 15.45
C ASP A 348 -8.08 11.17 15.02
N GLN A 349 -8.66 11.28 13.83
CA GLN A 349 -9.33 10.14 13.15
C GLN A 349 -8.46 9.32 12.20
N TYR A 350 -7.16 9.64 12.07
CA TYR A 350 -6.17 8.59 11.82
C TYR A 350 -6.17 7.76 13.09
N GLY A 351 -7.16 6.87 13.22
CA GLY A 351 -7.34 6.01 14.38
C GLY A 351 -5.97 5.50 14.75
N SER A 352 -5.54 5.83 15.97
CA SER A 352 -4.30 5.39 16.59
C SER A 352 -3.79 4.20 15.83
N ILE A 353 -2.80 4.41 14.93
CA ILE A 353 -2.22 3.38 14.07
C ILE A 353 -2.23 2.14 14.93
N SER A 354 -3.10 1.16 14.61
CA SER A 354 -3.39 -0.02 15.46
C SER A 354 -2.12 -0.35 16.20
N SER A 355 -2.05 0.08 17.46
CA SER A 355 -0.81 0.31 18.23
C SER A 355 0.42 -0.06 17.42
N ARG A 356 0.98 0.87 16.61
CA ARG A 356 2.15 0.68 15.73
C ARG A 356 2.93 -0.50 16.28
N THR A 357 2.67 -1.71 15.76
CA THR A 357 2.95 -2.93 16.53
C THR A 357 4.43 -2.84 16.77
N GLU A 358 4.83 -2.64 18.05
CA GLU A 358 6.24 -2.61 18.43
C GLU A 358 6.85 -3.74 17.64
N PRO A 359 7.81 -3.46 16.73
CA PRO A 359 8.23 -4.42 15.73
C PRO A 359 8.48 -5.72 16.46
N SER A 360 7.62 -6.72 16.20
CA SER A 360 7.49 -7.86 17.10
C SER A 360 8.88 -8.42 17.26
N ALA A 361 9.36 -8.39 18.51
CA ALA A 361 10.75 -8.66 18.77
C ALA A 361 11.06 -10.06 18.24
N LEU A 362 12.29 -10.33 17.82
CA LEU A 362 12.66 -11.65 17.28
C LEU A 362 12.20 -12.81 18.19
N ILE A 363 12.09 -12.55 19.50
CA ILE A 363 11.54 -13.47 20.50
C ILE A 363 10.09 -13.89 20.22
N ASP A 364 9.23 -13.01 19.73
CA ASP A 364 7.83 -13.31 19.40
C ASP A 364 7.76 -14.25 18.21
N TYR A 365 8.54 -13.97 17.16
CA TYR A 365 8.67 -14.84 15.99
C TYR A 365 9.21 -16.21 16.36
N TYR A 366 10.23 -16.24 17.23
CA TYR A 366 10.79 -17.48 17.77
C TYR A 366 9.74 -18.32 18.51
N GLN A 367 8.99 -17.70 19.43
CA GLN A 367 7.94 -18.39 20.19
C GLN A 367 6.84 -18.93 19.28
N GLN A 368 6.43 -18.16 18.27
CA GLN A 368 5.42 -18.60 17.29
C GLN A 368 5.91 -19.74 16.42
N GLU A 369 7.17 -19.72 15.94
CA GLU A 369 7.74 -20.82 15.17
C GLU A 369 7.90 -22.08 16.01
N LEU A 370 8.35 -21.96 17.26
CA LEU A 370 8.47 -23.09 18.17
C LEU A 370 7.11 -23.72 18.47
N ALA A 371 6.08 -22.91 18.69
CA ALA A 371 4.71 -23.39 18.86
C ALA A 371 4.23 -24.17 17.62
N LYS A 372 4.47 -23.63 16.40
CA LYS A 372 4.09 -24.31 15.15
C LYS A 372 4.80 -25.64 14.94
N LEU A 373 6.08 -25.73 15.27
CA LEU A 373 6.82 -26.99 15.19
C LEU A 373 6.26 -28.03 16.18
N ARG A 374 5.90 -27.61 17.39
CA ARG A 374 5.26 -28.48 18.38
C ARG A 374 3.88 -28.95 17.93
N ASP A 375 3.05 -28.06 17.37
CA ASP A 375 1.73 -28.41 16.84
C ASP A 375 1.83 -29.39 15.67
N LEU A 376 2.79 -29.19 14.76
CA LEU A 376 3.10 -30.13 13.68
C LEU A 376 3.54 -31.49 14.25
N ALA A 377 4.40 -31.48 15.26
CA ALA A 377 4.90 -32.70 15.88
C ALA A 377 3.77 -33.52 16.54
N VAL A 378 2.82 -32.86 17.22
CA VAL A 378 1.60 -33.50 17.76
C VAL A 378 0.76 -34.08 16.64
N THR A 379 0.58 -33.35 15.54
CA THR A 379 -0.21 -33.79 14.38
C THR A 379 0.41 -35.02 13.70
N TYR A 380 1.74 -35.07 13.58
CA TYR A 380 2.47 -36.22 13.04
C TYR A 380 2.42 -37.43 13.97
N ALA A 381 2.57 -37.22 15.28
CA ALA A 381 2.48 -38.27 16.30
C ALA A 381 1.08 -38.93 16.33
N ALA A 382 0.02 -38.17 16.07
CA ALA A 382 -1.34 -38.72 15.96
C ALA A 382 -1.48 -39.74 14.80
N SER A 383 -0.74 -39.55 13.70
CA SER A 383 -0.71 -40.51 12.58
C SER A 383 0.34 -41.62 12.74
N HIS A 384 1.35 -41.43 13.60
CA HIS A 384 2.48 -42.35 13.78
C HIS A 384 2.77 -42.55 15.28
N PRO A 385 2.14 -43.53 15.94
CA PRO A 385 2.26 -43.71 17.39
C PRO A 385 3.69 -43.91 17.88
N GLU A 386 4.57 -44.48 17.05
CA GLU A 386 5.98 -44.75 17.33
C GLU A 386 6.80 -43.47 17.57
N LEU A 387 6.42 -42.35 16.94
CA LEU A 387 7.04 -41.03 17.14
C LEU A 387 6.71 -40.39 18.49
N THR A 388 5.60 -40.80 19.12
CA THR A 388 5.07 -40.16 20.34
C THR A 388 6.09 -40.16 21.47
N ALA A 389 6.87 -41.24 21.61
CA ALA A 389 7.88 -41.40 22.65
C ALA A 389 9.08 -40.44 22.47
N MET A 390 9.38 -40.03 21.24
CA MET A 390 10.48 -39.13 20.90
C MET A 390 10.08 -37.65 21.10
N ILE A 391 8.81 -37.33 20.86
CA ILE A 391 8.28 -35.95 20.80
C ILE A 391 7.59 -35.52 22.10
N SER A 392 6.96 -36.44 22.83
CA SER A 392 6.04 -36.07 23.92
C SER A 392 6.10 -37.01 25.13
N GLY A 393 5.88 -36.44 26.33
CA GLY A 393 5.84 -37.18 27.59
C GLY A 393 7.13 -37.07 28.43
N GLN A 394 7.20 -37.81 29.53
CA GLN A 394 8.31 -37.77 30.49
C GLN A 394 9.64 -38.36 29.95
N LEU A 395 9.60 -39.02 28.79
CA LEU A 395 10.73 -39.67 28.11
C LEU A 395 11.18 -38.92 26.85
N ALA A 396 10.63 -37.74 26.57
CA ALA A 396 11.00 -36.95 25.41
C ALA A 396 12.50 -36.62 25.42
N ASP A 397 13.17 -36.79 24.29
CA ASP A 397 14.61 -36.56 24.17
C ASP A 397 14.92 -35.05 24.25
N PRO A 398 15.74 -34.59 25.21
CA PRO A 398 16.16 -33.19 25.28
C PRO A 398 16.87 -32.69 24.01
N GLY A 399 17.48 -33.60 23.23
CA GLY A 399 18.10 -33.30 21.95
C GLY A 399 17.09 -32.89 20.87
N VAL A 400 15.91 -33.51 20.86
CA VAL A 400 14.81 -33.19 19.93
C VAL A 400 14.28 -31.79 20.21
N GLU A 401 14.07 -31.46 21.49
CA GLU A 401 13.59 -30.13 21.87
C GLU A 401 14.61 -29.05 21.49
N ARG A 402 15.91 -29.28 21.74
CA ARG A 402 16.97 -28.36 21.30
C ARG A 402 17.03 -28.19 19.79
N LEU A 403 16.74 -29.24 19.03
CA LEU A 403 16.66 -29.15 17.57
C LEU A 403 15.48 -28.27 17.14
N PHE A 404 14.31 -28.43 17.77
CA PHE A 404 13.15 -27.58 17.52
C PHE A 404 13.43 -26.12 17.88
N GLU A 405 14.10 -25.85 19.00
CA GLU A 405 14.55 -24.50 19.38
C GLU A 405 15.50 -23.92 18.31
N GLY A 406 16.50 -24.68 17.86
CA GLY A 406 17.44 -24.25 16.83
C GLY A 406 16.76 -23.93 15.49
N VAL A 407 15.87 -24.80 15.04
CA VAL A 407 15.11 -24.61 13.78
C VAL A 407 14.13 -23.44 13.92
N ALA A 408 13.45 -23.31 15.07
CA ALA A 408 12.56 -22.18 15.33
C ALA A 408 13.31 -20.85 15.28
N PHE A 409 14.53 -20.78 15.83
CA PHE A 409 15.35 -19.57 15.77
C PHE A 409 15.75 -19.20 14.33
N LEU A 410 16.14 -20.18 13.51
CA LEU A 410 16.46 -19.93 12.10
C LEU A 410 15.21 -19.49 11.30
N ASN A 411 14.09 -20.16 11.51
CA ASN A 411 12.82 -19.83 10.87
C ASN A 411 12.27 -18.47 11.33
N ALA A 412 12.53 -18.06 12.57
CA ALA A 412 12.09 -16.77 13.10
C ALA A 412 12.71 -15.59 12.34
N ASN A 413 14.01 -15.67 12.03
CA ASN A 413 14.68 -14.66 11.21
C ASN A 413 14.10 -14.61 9.79
N LEU A 414 13.81 -15.78 9.20
CA LEU A 414 13.20 -15.86 7.87
C LEU A 414 11.78 -15.27 7.89
N ARG A 415 10.98 -15.59 8.90
CA ARG A 415 9.62 -15.06 9.04
C ARG A 415 9.63 -13.56 9.30
N GLN A 416 10.49 -13.07 10.19
CA GLN A 416 10.64 -11.64 10.41
C GLN A 416 10.94 -10.93 9.08
N LYS A 417 11.87 -11.47 8.29
CA LYS A 417 12.17 -10.94 6.95
C LYS A 417 11.02 -11.12 5.96
N LEU A 418 10.17 -12.14 6.08
CA LEU A 418 8.98 -12.30 5.24
C LEU A 418 7.91 -11.26 5.57
N ASP A 419 7.76 -10.91 6.85
CA ASP A 419 6.80 -9.94 7.35
C ASP A 419 7.31 -8.49 7.25
N ASP A 420 8.61 -8.27 7.07
CA ASP A 420 9.14 -6.99 6.58
C ASP A 420 8.38 -6.61 5.29
N ASP A 421 8.10 -5.33 5.11
CA ASP A 421 7.36 -4.85 3.95
C ASP A 421 8.17 -4.95 2.64
N PHE A 422 7.90 -4.09 1.66
CA PHE A 422 8.74 -3.93 0.46
C PHE A 422 9.69 -2.73 0.63
N PRO A 423 10.69 -2.78 1.54
CA PRO A 423 11.62 -1.67 1.71
C PRO A 423 12.35 -1.35 0.40
N GLU A 424 12.55 -2.33 -0.48
CA GLU A 424 13.21 -2.12 -1.77
C GLU A 424 12.40 -1.18 -2.68
N ILE A 425 11.07 -1.22 -2.61
CA ILE A 425 10.20 -0.31 -3.40
C ILE A 425 9.96 0.99 -2.63
N ILE A 426 9.66 0.87 -1.34
CA ILE A 426 9.27 2.00 -0.50
C ILE A 426 10.45 2.96 -0.31
N HIS A 427 11.67 2.44 -0.08
CA HIS A 427 12.84 3.28 0.09
C HIS A 427 13.19 4.02 -1.19
N ASP A 428 13.17 3.35 -2.35
CA ASP A 428 13.44 3.99 -3.64
C ASP A 428 12.44 5.10 -3.95
N VAL A 429 11.15 4.89 -3.66
CA VAL A 429 10.10 5.89 -3.84
C VAL A 429 10.27 7.06 -2.85
N ILE A 430 10.55 6.77 -1.58
CA ILE A 430 10.77 7.82 -0.57
C ILE A 430 12.05 8.61 -0.86
N ASP A 431 13.12 7.98 -1.33
CA ASP A 431 14.36 8.68 -1.71
C ASP A 431 14.12 9.63 -2.89
N ALA A 432 13.25 9.27 -3.83
CA ALA A 432 12.88 10.14 -4.95
C ALA A 432 12.00 11.33 -4.51
N ILE A 433 11.04 11.11 -3.59
CA ILE A 433 10.05 12.12 -3.19
C ILE A 433 10.55 12.99 -2.02
N GLN A 434 11.12 12.37 -1.00
CA GLN A 434 11.57 12.99 0.25
C GLN A 434 12.90 12.39 0.74
N PRO A 435 14.04 12.72 0.06
CA PRO A 435 15.35 12.12 0.33
C PRO A 435 15.92 12.37 1.74
N ASN A 436 15.30 13.27 2.52
CA ASN A 436 15.69 13.53 3.90
C ASN A 436 14.95 12.65 4.93
N TYR A 437 13.91 11.92 4.52
CA TYR A 437 13.09 11.13 5.44
C TYR A 437 13.79 9.86 5.93
N LEU A 438 14.59 9.23 5.07
CA LEU A 438 15.35 8.02 5.40
C LEU A 438 16.72 8.32 6.02
N ARG A 439 17.10 9.59 6.15
CA ARG A 439 18.39 9.96 6.71
C ARG A 439 18.32 9.92 8.24
N PRO A 440 19.25 9.25 8.91
CA PRO A 440 19.33 9.34 10.36
C PRO A 440 19.57 10.79 10.77
N ILE A 441 18.79 11.26 11.74
CA ILE A 441 19.02 12.58 12.35
C ILE A 441 20.20 12.41 13.31
N PRO A 442 21.34 13.09 13.08
CA PRO A 442 22.46 13.00 13.99
C PRO A 442 22.07 13.56 15.36
N ALA A 443 22.78 13.18 16.41
CA ALA A 443 22.61 13.81 17.71
C ALA A 443 22.84 15.33 17.59
N THR A 444 21.88 16.12 18.03
CA THR A 444 21.96 17.60 18.03
C THR A 444 21.66 18.13 19.43
N THR A 445 22.32 19.22 19.83
CA THR A 445 22.07 19.89 21.10
C THR A 445 22.31 21.39 20.98
N ILE A 446 21.82 22.15 21.96
CA ILE A 446 22.08 23.58 22.10
C ILE A 446 23.22 23.75 23.10
N VAL A 447 24.28 24.43 22.69
CA VAL A 447 25.41 24.77 23.56
C VAL A 447 25.40 26.27 23.82
N ALA A 448 25.40 26.65 25.10
CA ALA A 448 25.55 28.04 25.51
C ALA A 448 27.03 28.40 25.61
N PHE A 449 27.43 29.44 24.89
CA PHE A 449 28.75 30.05 25.05
C PHE A 449 28.63 31.18 26.08
N THR A 450 29.40 31.10 27.15
CA THR A 450 29.45 32.15 28.18
C THR A 450 30.73 32.95 28.02
N PRO A 451 30.65 34.30 27.93
CA PRO A 451 31.85 35.12 27.84
C PRO A 451 32.70 34.95 29.11
N LYS A 452 34.03 34.86 28.95
CA LYS A 452 34.95 34.90 30.09
C LYS A 452 34.90 36.28 30.75
N GLN A 453 35.25 36.36 32.04
CA GLN A 453 35.16 37.59 32.85
C GLN A 453 35.96 38.78 32.29
N ASN A 454 36.94 38.54 31.43
CA ASN A 454 37.79 39.53 30.78
C ASN A 454 37.33 39.91 29.35
N CYS A 455 36.18 39.42 28.89
CA CYS A 455 35.62 39.77 27.59
C CYS A 455 35.08 41.20 27.64
N THR A 456 35.75 42.13 26.96
CA THR A 456 35.38 43.56 26.97
C THR A 456 34.71 44.02 25.67
N SER A 457 34.70 43.18 24.64
CA SER A 457 34.09 43.42 23.32
C SER A 457 33.35 42.18 22.81
N THR A 458 32.47 42.36 21.83
CA THR A 458 31.75 41.26 21.17
C THR A 458 32.72 40.33 20.44
N GLN A 459 32.60 39.02 20.66
CA GLN A 459 33.37 38.00 19.93
C GLN A 459 32.47 37.20 19.01
N LEU A 460 32.92 36.92 17.78
CA LEU A 460 32.19 36.09 16.84
C LEU A 460 32.68 34.64 16.92
N ILE A 461 31.76 33.73 17.20
CA ILE A 461 31.99 32.28 17.06
C ILE A 461 31.48 31.89 15.67
N PRO A 462 32.36 31.45 14.76
CA PRO A 462 31.95 31.13 13.40
C PRO A 462 31.10 29.85 13.36
N VAL A 463 30.29 29.74 12.31
CA VAL A 463 29.70 28.46 11.89
C VAL A 463 30.82 27.45 11.61
N GLY A 464 30.62 26.18 11.92
CA GLY A 464 31.66 25.18 11.73
C GLY A 464 32.59 24.98 12.94
N THR A 465 32.38 25.69 14.05
CA THR A 465 33.20 25.53 15.25
C THR A 465 32.93 24.16 15.87
N GLU A 466 33.98 23.34 15.99
CA GLU A 466 33.89 22.00 16.56
C GLU A 466 33.90 22.02 18.09
N LEU A 467 33.01 21.22 18.69
CA LEU A 467 32.86 21.04 20.13
C LEU A 467 32.88 19.55 20.42
N LYS A 468 33.81 19.10 21.28
CA LYS A 468 33.86 17.71 21.72
C LYS A 468 33.07 17.53 23.01
N SER A 469 32.28 16.47 23.10
CA SER A 469 31.65 16.07 24.34
C SER A 469 32.67 15.52 25.32
N VAL A 470 32.27 15.47 26.59
CA VAL A 470 32.89 14.54 27.54
C VAL A 470 32.67 13.11 27.01
N PRO A 471 33.66 12.20 27.09
CA PRO A 471 33.49 10.83 26.64
C PRO A 471 32.39 10.10 27.41
N VAL A 472 31.52 9.40 26.69
CA VAL A 472 30.53 8.44 27.24
C VAL A 472 30.96 7.06 26.78
N ASP A 473 31.16 6.12 27.71
CA ASP A 473 31.72 4.79 27.43
C ASP A 473 33.01 4.81 26.60
N GLY A 474 33.88 5.79 26.88
CA GLY A 474 35.16 5.98 26.18
C GLY A 474 35.07 6.67 24.81
N THR A 475 33.86 6.99 24.32
CA THR A 475 33.67 7.64 23.02
C THR A 475 33.27 9.10 23.17
N ALA A 476 34.01 10.02 22.54
CA ALA A 476 33.68 11.45 22.51
C ALA A 476 32.97 11.81 21.20
N CYS A 477 31.80 12.43 21.31
CA CYS A 477 31.05 12.94 20.16
C CYS A 477 31.59 14.30 19.73
N THR A 478 31.70 14.53 18.42
CA THR A 478 32.09 15.83 17.86
C THR A 478 30.85 16.52 17.29
N PHE A 479 30.53 17.69 17.83
CA PHE A 479 29.45 18.55 17.37
C PHE A 479 30.02 19.75 16.63
N THR A 480 29.23 20.35 15.76
CA THR A 480 29.63 21.51 14.96
C THR A 480 28.56 22.61 15.05
N THR A 481 28.95 23.85 15.30
CA THR A 481 28.00 24.98 15.33
C THR A 481 27.36 25.19 13.96
N ARG A 482 26.02 25.35 13.91
CA ARG A 482 25.30 25.56 12.63
C ARG A 482 25.02 27.04 12.31
N TYR A 483 25.12 27.91 13.30
CA TYR A 483 24.93 29.35 13.17
C TYR A 483 26.14 30.11 13.70
N PRO A 484 26.49 31.27 13.12
CA PRO A 484 27.42 32.19 13.76
C PRO A 484 26.79 32.74 15.05
N VAL A 485 27.58 32.86 16.12
CA VAL A 485 27.12 33.38 17.42
C VAL A 485 27.94 34.59 17.81
N GLU A 486 27.26 35.73 17.98
CA GLU A 486 27.85 36.93 18.56
C GLU A 486 27.79 36.85 20.09
N LEU A 487 28.95 36.68 20.68
CA LEU A 487 29.14 36.60 22.12
C LEU A 487 29.41 37.99 22.67
N HIS A 488 28.35 38.67 23.09
CA HIS A 488 28.47 39.95 23.78
C HIS A 488 28.91 39.76 25.24
N PRO A 489 29.59 40.74 25.85
CA PRO A 489 29.92 40.70 27.26
C PRO A 489 28.72 41.08 28.15
N LEU A 490 27.58 40.44 27.88
CA LEU A 490 26.31 40.59 28.58
C LEU A 490 25.99 39.30 29.32
N ALA A 491 25.58 39.43 30.58
CA ALA A 491 25.08 38.32 31.38
C ALA A 491 23.68 38.65 31.90
N ILE A 492 22.73 37.73 31.76
CA ILE A 492 21.42 37.86 32.39
C ILE A 492 21.61 37.59 33.89
N THR A 493 21.23 38.55 34.73
CA THR A 493 21.35 38.44 36.19
C THR A 493 20.04 38.07 36.86
N ASP A 494 18.91 38.45 36.26
CA ASP A 494 17.59 38.25 36.86
C ASP A 494 16.50 38.20 35.78
N VAL A 495 15.46 37.42 35.99
CA VAL A 495 14.31 37.27 35.09
C VAL A 495 13.04 37.25 35.93
N VAL A 496 12.21 38.28 35.78
CA VAL A 496 10.98 38.44 36.56
C VAL A 496 9.77 38.42 35.64
N PHE A 497 8.87 37.47 35.86
CA PHE A 497 7.55 37.46 35.22
C PHE A 497 6.52 38.11 36.15
N ALA A 498 5.72 39.03 35.61
CA ALA A 498 4.66 39.70 36.34
C ALA A 498 3.38 39.80 35.50
N GLN A 499 2.24 39.47 36.09
CA GLN A 499 0.92 39.62 35.47
C GLN A 499 -0.03 40.35 36.43
N PRO A 500 0.05 41.69 36.50
CA PRO A 500 -0.81 42.47 37.39
C PRO A 500 -2.26 42.47 36.91
N SER A 501 -3.23 42.47 37.83
CA SER A 501 -4.66 42.57 37.49
C SER A 501 -4.94 43.85 36.70
N GLY A 502 -5.60 43.73 35.54
CA GLY A 502 -5.90 44.84 34.64
C GLY A 502 -4.74 45.30 33.75
N LYS A 503 -3.57 44.63 33.77
CA LYS A 503 -2.45 44.89 32.85
C LYS A 503 -2.03 43.61 32.11
N PRO A 504 -1.45 43.73 30.90
CA PRO A 504 -0.90 42.57 30.20
C PRO A 504 0.29 41.98 30.98
N ALA A 505 0.51 40.69 30.80
CA ALA A 505 1.67 40.01 31.37
C ALA A 505 2.98 40.57 30.79
N ALA A 506 4.01 40.69 31.62
CA ALA A 506 5.32 41.21 31.24
C ALA A 506 6.45 40.36 31.82
N ILE A 507 7.51 40.18 31.03
CA ILE A 507 8.78 39.59 31.46
C ILE A 507 9.81 40.71 31.52
N THR A 508 10.45 40.88 32.68
CA THR A 508 11.54 41.84 32.89
C THR A 508 12.86 41.07 33.00
N LEU A 509 13.76 41.32 32.07
CA LEU A 509 15.13 40.78 32.09
C LEU A 509 16.07 41.84 32.65
N ARG A 510 16.82 41.53 33.70
CA ARG A 510 17.94 42.36 34.16
C ARG A 510 19.22 41.78 33.59
N LEU A 511 19.98 42.62 32.90
CA LEU A 511 21.25 42.24 32.30
C LEU A 511 22.39 43.08 32.90
N LYS A 512 23.55 42.47 33.03
CA LYS A 512 24.81 43.11 33.41
C LYS A 512 25.73 43.11 32.20
N LEU A 513 26.21 44.28 31.81
CA LEU A 513 27.25 44.47 30.78
C LEU A 513 28.62 44.61 31.47
N THR A 514 29.62 43.86 31.02
CA THR A 514 31.02 43.98 31.47
C THR A 514 31.91 44.44 30.33
N GLY A 515 32.12 45.74 30.14
CA GLY A 515 32.93 46.26 29.02
C GLY A 515 32.63 47.73 28.71
N MET A 516 33.00 48.19 27.51
CA MET A 516 32.62 49.52 27.06
C MET A 516 31.09 49.63 26.99
N ALA A 517 30.56 50.78 27.41
CA ALA A 517 29.14 51.10 27.28
C ALA A 517 28.72 50.97 25.81
N LEU A 518 27.57 50.32 25.56
CA LEU A 518 26.96 50.27 24.24
C LEU A 518 26.79 51.72 23.77
N SER A 519 27.44 52.09 22.67
CA SER A 519 27.16 53.36 21.98
C SER A 519 25.73 53.30 21.46
N ASN A 520 24.90 54.27 21.88
CA ASN A 520 23.51 54.43 21.40
C ASN A 520 23.40 54.48 19.89
#